data_AF-A0A5Q4DCP7-F1
#
_entry.id   AF-A0A5Q4DCP7-F1
#
_cell.length_a   1.000
_cell.length_b   1.000
_cell.length_c   1.000
_cell.angle_alpha   90.00
_cell.angle_beta   90.00
_cell.angle_gamma   90.00
#
_symmetry.space_group_name_H-M   'P 1'
#
loop_
_entity.id
_entity.type
_entity.pdbx_description
1 polymer ?
#
loop_
_entity_poly.entity_id
_entity_poly.type
_entity_poly.pdbx_seq_one_letter_code
_entity_poly.pdbx_strand_id
1 'polypeptide(L)'
;MPQSPEHPSAAPPRDTSRDAMRAWFLGPRAENAELLERLLTEALRDHVFWRRNYHPEDGLTIREMDKRREGYDEAVATLTQELMGLLAELKQGVPFFSGRYKGHMIFEQTIASQVGYFAAMLYNPNNVAIEASP
;
A
#
# COMPACT_ATOMS: atom_id res chain seq x y z
N MET A 1 -63.68 -16.48 -2.99
CA MET A 1 -62.29 -16.32 -2.50
C MET A 1 -61.69 -15.12 -3.22
N PRO A 2 -61.45 -13.97 -2.57
CA PRO A 2 -60.73 -12.88 -3.22
C PRO A 2 -59.24 -13.22 -3.24
N GLN A 3 -58.62 -13.13 -4.41
CA GLN A 3 -57.17 -13.27 -4.56
C GLN A 3 -56.49 -12.05 -3.95
N SER A 4 -55.58 -12.29 -3.00
CA SER A 4 -54.71 -11.25 -2.44
C SER A 4 -53.83 -10.64 -3.54
N PRO A 5 -53.59 -9.32 -3.52
CA PRO A 5 -52.72 -8.69 -4.51
C PRO A 5 -51.28 -9.14 -4.27
N GLU A 6 -50.62 -9.66 -5.29
CA GLU A 6 -49.18 -9.91 -5.26
C GLU A 6 -48.46 -8.57 -5.06
N HIS A 7 -47.85 -8.41 -3.88
CA HIS A 7 -46.90 -7.32 -3.66
C HIS A 7 -45.68 -7.56 -4.54
N PRO A 8 -45.22 -6.57 -5.34
CA PRO A 8 -43.97 -6.70 -6.07
C PRO A 8 -42.84 -6.90 -5.06
N SER A 9 -42.16 -8.04 -5.16
CA SER A 9 -41.02 -8.38 -4.31
C SER A 9 -39.96 -7.28 -4.46
N ALA A 10 -39.83 -6.44 -3.43
CA ALA A 10 -38.80 -5.43 -3.38
C ALA A 10 -37.43 -6.12 -3.43
N ALA A 11 -36.55 -5.64 -4.31
CA ALA A 11 -35.19 -6.16 -4.41
C ALA A 11 -34.53 -6.15 -3.01
N PRO A 12 -33.79 -7.21 -2.64
CA PRO A 12 -33.17 -7.28 -1.32
C PRO A 12 -32.28 -6.05 -1.09
N PRO A 13 -32.23 -5.54 0.16
CA PRO A 13 -31.45 -4.35 0.48
C PRO A 13 -29.98 -4.57 0.10
N ARG A 14 -29.37 -3.56 -0.55
CA ARG A 14 -27.94 -3.58 -0.89
C ARG A 14 -27.12 -3.65 0.40
N ASP A 15 -26.37 -4.73 0.56
CA ASP A 15 -25.46 -4.90 1.70
C ASP A 15 -24.16 -4.13 1.44
N THR A 16 -24.17 -2.85 1.79
CA THR A 16 -23.02 -1.94 1.63
C THR A 16 -21.80 -2.37 2.43
N SER A 17 -21.97 -3.18 3.50
CA SER A 17 -20.89 -3.68 4.34
C SER A 17 -20.06 -4.73 3.60
N ARG A 18 -20.71 -5.68 2.93
CA ARG A 18 -20.03 -6.66 2.06
C ARG A 18 -19.30 -6.00 0.92
N ASP A 19 -19.86 -4.95 0.35
CA ASP A 19 -19.23 -4.20 -0.73
C ASP A 19 -17.99 -3.46 -0.23
N ALA A 20 -18.05 -2.83 0.95
CA ALA A 20 -16.90 -2.17 1.56
C ALA A 20 -15.74 -3.14 1.86
N MET A 21 -16.05 -4.34 2.36
CA MET A 21 -15.04 -5.35 2.68
C MET A 21 -14.21 -5.77 1.44
N ARG A 22 -14.81 -5.77 0.25
CA ARG A 22 -14.09 -6.07 -1.00
C ARG A 22 -13.02 -5.04 -1.33
N ALA A 23 -13.13 -3.82 -0.80
CA ALA A 23 -12.14 -2.75 -1.01
C ALA A 23 -11.06 -2.69 0.08
N TRP A 24 -11.19 -3.47 1.16
CA TRP A 24 -10.24 -3.43 2.28
C TRP A 24 -8.98 -4.27 2.06
N PHE A 25 -8.99 -5.18 1.10
CA PHE A 25 -7.92 -6.15 0.86
C PHE A 25 -7.43 -6.08 -0.59
N LEU A 26 -6.19 -6.47 -0.84
CA LEU A 26 -5.63 -6.59 -2.20
C LEU A 26 -6.35 -7.71 -2.98
N GLY A 27 -6.64 -8.81 -2.29
CA GLY A 27 -7.39 -9.95 -2.78
C GLY A 27 -6.49 -11.11 -3.26
N PRO A 28 -7.00 -12.35 -3.28
CA PRO A 28 -6.21 -13.55 -3.56
C PRO A 28 -5.57 -13.59 -4.96
N ARG A 29 -6.08 -12.77 -5.90
CA ARG A 29 -5.54 -12.60 -7.26
C ARG A 29 -5.11 -11.16 -7.53
N ALA A 30 -4.94 -10.36 -6.49
CA ALA A 30 -4.63 -8.94 -6.59
C ALA A 30 -5.68 -8.14 -7.37
N GLU A 31 -6.96 -8.44 -7.16
CA GLU A 31 -8.10 -7.79 -7.79
C GLU A 31 -8.11 -6.26 -7.57
N ASN A 32 -7.54 -5.78 -6.45
CA ASN A 32 -7.41 -4.37 -6.12
C ASN A 32 -5.98 -3.81 -6.31
N ALA A 33 -5.15 -4.42 -7.17
CA ALA A 33 -3.78 -3.98 -7.40
C ALA A 33 -3.67 -2.50 -7.77
N GLU A 34 -4.50 -2.03 -8.72
CA GLU A 34 -4.50 -0.63 -9.16
C GLU A 34 -4.86 0.33 -8.02
N LEU A 35 -5.78 -0.08 -7.13
CA LEU A 35 -6.15 0.72 -5.96
C LEU A 35 -4.97 0.88 -5.00
N LEU A 36 -4.32 -0.23 -4.65
CA LEU A 36 -3.17 -0.21 -3.73
C LEU A 36 -2.00 0.57 -4.33
N GLU A 37 -1.65 0.32 -5.59
CA GLU A 37 -0.56 1.01 -6.30
C GLU A 37 -0.80 2.51 -6.34
N ARG A 38 -2.03 2.94 -6.68
CA ARG A 38 -2.39 4.35 -6.72
C ARG A 38 -2.25 5.01 -5.35
N LEU A 39 -2.76 4.39 -4.28
CA LEU A 39 -2.69 4.94 -2.92
C LEU A 39 -1.25 5.04 -2.40
N LEU A 40 -0.42 4.03 -2.64
CA LEU A 40 1.01 4.07 -2.27
C LEU A 40 1.75 5.17 -3.05
N THR A 41 1.44 5.32 -4.34
CA THR A 41 2.02 6.36 -5.19
C THR A 41 1.57 7.75 -4.75
N GLU A 42 0.30 7.94 -4.39
CA GLU A 42 -0.22 9.19 -3.84
C GLU A 42 0.51 9.57 -2.54
N ALA A 43 0.66 8.63 -1.60
CA ALA A 43 1.40 8.87 -0.36
C ALA A 43 2.87 9.26 -0.60
N LEU A 44 3.56 8.57 -1.51
CA LEU A 44 4.93 8.92 -1.90
C LEU A 44 4.99 10.32 -2.53
N ARG A 45 4.08 10.63 -3.46
CA ARG A 45 4.05 11.92 -4.17
C ARG A 45 3.78 13.07 -3.22
N ASP A 46 2.86 12.91 -2.29
CA ASP A 46 2.56 13.91 -1.26
C ASP A 46 3.79 14.20 -0.39
N HIS A 47 4.46 13.14 0.08
CA HIS A 47 5.70 13.29 0.86
C HIS A 47 6.82 13.97 0.06
N VAL A 48 7.00 13.60 -1.22
CA VAL A 48 7.98 14.25 -2.12
C VAL A 48 7.62 15.72 -2.36
N PHE A 49 6.33 16.04 -2.53
CA PHE A 49 5.86 17.41 -2.66
C PHE A 49 6.21 18.21 -1.41
N TRP A 50 5.94 17.69 -0.21
CA TRP A 50 6.29 18.36 1.04
C TRP A 50 7.80 18.63 1.14
N ARG A 51 8.66 17.63 0.88
CA ARG A 51 10.12 17.79 0.93
C ARG A 51 10.67 18.85 -0.03
N ARG A 52 10.01 19.08 -1.17
CA ARG A 52 10.42 20.10 -2.15
C ARG A 52 9.98 21.52 -1.79
N ASN A 53 8.92 21.64 -0.99
CA ASN A 53 8.35 22.94 -0.61
C ASN A 53 8.73 23.37 0.82
N TYR A 54 9.36 22.48 1.59
CA TYR A 54 9.99 22.86 2.85
C TYR A 54 11.36 23.48 2.57
N HIS A 55 11.47 24.80 2.72
CA HIS A 55 12.66 25.60 2.37
C HIS A 55 13.11 25.43 0.89
N PRO A 56 12.27 25.84 -0.09
CA PRO A 56 12.60 25.70 -1.51
C PRO A 56 13.88 26.45 -1.94
N GLU A 57 14.32 27.43 -1.16
CA GLU A 57 15.54 28.20 -1.36
C GLU A 57 16.84 27.39 -1.22
N ASP A 58 16.82 26.24 -0.53
CA ASP A 58 18.02 25.44 -0.21
C ASP A 58 18.62 24.74 -1.45
N GLY A 59 17.88 24.68 -2.56
CA GLY A 59 18.34 24.06 -3.80
C GLY A 59 18.44 22.53 -3.71
N LEU A 60 19.25 21.91 -4.59
CA LEU A 60 19.38 20.45 -4.70
C LEU A 60 20.75 19.97 -4.23
N THR A 61 20.80 19.21 -3.13
CA THR A 61 22.03 18.54 -2.66
C THR A 61 22.48 17.43 -3.63
N ILE A 62 21.54 16.62 -4.11
CA ILE A 62 21.81 15.56 -5.09
C ILE A 62 21.42 16.10 -6.47
N ARG A 63 22.41 16.39 -7.31
CA ARG A 63 22.20 17.00 -8.63
C ARG A 63 22.18 15.94 -9.72
N GLU A 64 21.63 16.30 -10.89
CA GLU A 64 21.60 15.40 -12.05
C GLU A 64 23.00 14.96 -12.52
N MET A 65 24.02 15.81 -12.37
CA MET A 65 25.41 15.42 -12.66
C MET A 65 25.95 14.36 -11.69
N ASP A 66 25.46 14.35 -10.45
CA ASP A 66 25.90 13.37 -9.45
C ASP A 66 25.33 11.98 -9.76
N LYS A 67 24.13 11.92 -10.37
CA LYS A 67 23.50 10.68 -10.84
C LYS A 67 24.18 10.03 -12.05
N ARG A 68 25.06 10.76 -12.75
CA ARG A 68 25.80 10.25 -13.92
C ARG A 68 27.18 9.71 -13.57
N ARG A 69 27.52 9.70 -12.28
CA ARG A 69 28.81 9.19 -11.79
C ARG A 69 28.72 7.67 -11.68
N GLU A 70 29.82 7.00 -12.02
CA GLU A 70 29.93 5.54 -11.96
C GLU A 70 29.50 4.97 -10.61
N GLY A 71 29.98 5.53 -9.50
CA GLY A 71 29.58 5.06 -8.16
C GLY A 71 28.09 5.23 -7.83
N TYR A 72 27.36 6.15 -8.49
CA TYR A 72 25.91 6.25 -8.33
C TYR A 72 25.22 5.09 -9.06
N ASP A 73 25.62 4.82 -10.30
CA ASP A 73 25.07 3.73 -11.11
C ASP A 73 25.34 2.36 -10.47
N GLU A 74 26.55 2.14 -9.95
CA GLU A 74 26.92 0.94 -9.19
C GLU A 74 26.01 0.77 -7.96
N ALA A 75 25.81 1.82 -7.16
CA ALA A 75 24.95 1.76 -5.99
C ALA A 75 23.48 1.47 -6.35
N VAL A 76 22.96 2.06 -7.43
CA VAL A 76 21.60 1.79 -7.93
C VAL A 76 21.49 0.34 -8.42
N ALA A 77 22.50 -0.18 -9.11
CA ALA A 77 22.54 -1.57 -9.55
C ALA A 77 22.52 -2.53 -8.35
N THR A 78 23.34 -2.29 -7.32
CA THR A 78 23.34 -3.09 -6.09
C THR A 78 21.98 -3.03 -5.40
N LEU A 79 21.42 -1.84 -5.16
CA LEU A 79 20.11 -1.70 -4.51
C LEU A 79 19.00 -2.45 -5.27
N THR A 80 19.01 -2.38 -6.60
CA THR A 80 18.02 -3.06 -7.43
C THR A 80 18.19 -4.58 -7.36
N GLN A 81 19.43 -5.07 -7.44
CA GLN A 81 19.72 -6.50 -7.37
C GLN A 81 19.33 -7.08 -6.02
N GLU A 82 19.70 -6.43 -4.91
CA GLU A 82 19.37 -6.89 -3.56
C GLU A 82 17.86 -6.88 -3.32
N LEU A 83 17.14 -5.86 -3.81
CA LEU A 83 15.67 -5.85 -3.75
C LEU A 83 15.06 -7.02 -4.52
N MET A 84 15.54 -7.31 -5.73
CA MET A 84 15.02 -8.45 -6.50
C MET A 84 15.34 -9.79 -5.85
N GLY A 85 16.51 -9.93 -5.24
CA GLY A 85 16.90 -11.09 -4.44
C GLY A 85 15.96 -11.29 -3.25
N LEU A 86 15.77 -10.25 -2.43
CA LEU A 86 14.85 -10.27 -1.31
C LEU A 86 13.41 -10.64 -1.73
N LEU A 87 12.90 -10.02 -2.81
CA LEU A 87 11.57 -10.33 -3.33
C LEU A 87 11.44 -11.76 -3.86
N ALA A 88 12.53 -12.38 -4.30
CA ALA A 88 12.52 -13.79 -4.70
C ALA A 88 12.49 -14.72 -3.48
N GLU A 89 13.28 -14.41 -2.45
CA GLU A 89 13.30 -15.17 -1.19
C GLU A 89 11.95 -15.12 -0.47
N LEU A 90 11.33 -13.93 -0.37
CA LEU A 90 10.03 -13.77 0.29
C LEU A 90 8.92 -14.60 -0.38
N LYS A 91 9.01 -14.88 -1.68
CA LYS A 91 8.06 -15.74 -2.41
C LYS A 91 8.16 -17.23 -2.02
N GLN A 92 9.23 -17.63 -1.34
CA GLN A 92 9.35 -18.99 -0.78
C GLN A 92 8.49 -19.17 0.49
N GLY A 93 7.96 -18.07 1.04
CA GLY A 93 7.03 -18.10 2.17
C GLY A 93 5.67 -18.72 1.84
N VAL A 94 4.88 -18.98 2.88
CA VAL A 94 3.52 -19.51 2.72
C VAL A 94 2.60 -18.42 2.14
N PRO A 95 1.83 -18.68 1.07
CA PRO A 95 0.97 -17.68 0.45
C PRO A 95 -0.31 -17.44 1.28
N PHE A 96 -0.20 -16.69 2.37
CA PHE A 96 -1.30 -16.42 3.32
C PHE A 96 -2.50 -15.68 2.72
N PHE A 97 -2.31 -14.99 1.58
CA PHE A 97 -3.39 -14.36 0.81
C PHE A 97 -4.33 -15.38 0.13
N SER A 98 -3.88 -16.63 -0.03
CA SER A 98 -4.67 -17.67 -0.70
C SER A 98 -5.75 -18.22 0.24
N GLY A 99 -7.01 -18.25 -0.22
CA GLY A 99 -8.10 -18.93 0.50
C GLY A 99 -7.90 -20.45 0.68
N ARG A 100 -6.85 -21.04 0.08
CA ARG A 100 -6.43 -22.41 0.35
C ARG A 100 -5.73 -22.57 1.69
N TYR A 101 -5.16 -21.49 2.24
CA TYR A 101 -4.53 -21.48 3.55
C TYR A 101 -5.57 -21.27 4.66
N LYS A 102 -5.63 -22.18 5.65
CA LYS A 102 -6.57 -22.16 6.78
C LYS A 102 -5.94 -22.68 8.09
N GLY A 103 -4.64 -22.44 8.28
CA GLY A 103 -3.85 -23.05 9.36
C GLY A 103 -3.86 -22.25 10.66
N HIS A 104 -3.29 -21.05 10.64
CA HIS A 104 -3.10 -20.20 11.82
C HIS A 104 -3.89 -18.90 11.73
N MET A 105 -3.89 -18.11 12.81
CA MET A 105 -4.48 -16.76 12.86
C MET A 105 -3.64 -15.75 12.06
N ILE A 106 -3.52 -16.00 10.76
CA ILE A 106 -2.80 -15.16 9.82
C ILE A 106 -3.56 -15.18 8.49
N PHE A 107 -3.72 -13.99 7.94
CA PHE A 107 -4.36 -13.78 6.65
C PHE A 107 -3.81 -12.51 6.02
N GLU A 108 -4.27 -12.18 4.82
CA GLU A 108 -3.89 -10.95 4.13
C GLU A 108 -4.14 -9.70 4.97
N GLN A 109 -3.18 -8.77 4.95
CA GLN A 109 -3.30 -7.48 5.63
C GLN A 109 -4.24 -6.55 4.87
N THR A 110 -4.92 -5.65 5.58
CA THR A 110 -5.76 -4.65 4.93
C THR A 110 -4.91 -3.67 4.11
N ILE A 111 -5.46 -3.16 3.00
CA ILE A 111 -4.88 -2.05 2.22
C ILE A 111 -4.64 -0.84 3.11
N ALA A 112 -5.58 -0.52 4.01
CA ALA A 112 -5.43 0.59 4.94
C ALA A 112 -4.18 0.45 5.84
N SER A 113 -3.92 -0.75 6.37
CA SER A 113 -2.71 -1.01 7.16
C SER A 113 -1.43 -0.88 6.33
N GLN A 114 -1.43 -1.40 5.10
CA GLN A 114 -0.28 -1.31 4.21
C GLN A 114 0.05 0.14 3.84
N VAL A 115 -0.96 0.91 3.42
CA VAL A 115 -0.82 2.32 3.04
C VAL A 115 -0.43 3.16 4.25
N GLY A 116 -1.08 2.97 5.40
CA GLY A 116 -0.78 3.72 6.62
C GLY A 116 0.66 3.48 7.11
N TYR A 117 1.12 2.23 7.11
CA TYR A 117 2.49 1.91 7.51
C TYR A 117 3.52 2.50 6.54
N PHE A 118 3.30 2.34 5.22
CA PHE A 118 4.18 2.92 4.20
C PHE A 118 4.24 4.45 4.31
N ALA A 119 3.09 5.13 4.42
CA ALA A 119 3.03 6.58 4.51
C ALA A 119 3.74 7.11 5.77
N ALA A 120 3.48 6.51 6.94
CA ALA A 120 4.12 6.93 8.18
C ALA A 120 5.64 6.65 8.20
N MET A 121 6.09 5.54 7.57
CA MET A 121 7.52 5.22 7.45
C MET A 121 8.31 6.34 6.76
N LEU A 122 7.71 7.08 5.81
CA LEU A 122 8.37 8.20 5.13
C LEU A 122 8.73 9.35 6.10
N TYR A 123 7.99 9.50 7.20
CA TYR A 123 8.27 10.49 8.24
C TYR A 123 9.20 9.96 9.34
N ASN A 124 9.37 8.63 9.43
CA ASN A 124 10.21 7.95 10.40
C ASN A 124 10.01 8.45 11.86
N PRO A 125 8.77 8.51 12.37
CA PRO A 125 8.50 9.01 13.71
C PRO A 125 9.08 8.07 14.78
N ASN A 126 9.63 8.65 15.85
CA ASN A 126 10.07 7.89 17.02
C ASN A 126 9.06 8.05 18.16
N ASN A 127 8.15 7.09 18.30
CA ASN A 127 7.07 7.12 19.29
C ASN A 127 7.51 7.06 20.76
N VAL A 128 8.82 6.90 21.04
CA VAL A 128 9.36 7.04 22.41
C VAL A 128 9.56 8.51 22.79
N ALA A 129 9.83 9.36 21.80
CA ALA A 129 10.13 10.78 21.99
C ALA A 129 9.04 11.63 21.32
N ILE A 130 8.25 12.33 22.14
CA ILE A 130 7.07 13.09 21.66
C ILE A 130 7.47 14.20 20.69
N GLU A 131 8.65 14.80 20.87
CA GLU A 131 9.21 15.80 19.98
C GLU A 131 9.55 15.26 18.58
N ALA A 132 9.74 13.94 18.45
CA ALA A 132 10.05 13.25 17.20
C ALA A 132 8.83 12.53 16.62
N SER A 133 7.65 12.67 17.22
CA SER A 133 6.39 12.02 16.82
C SER A 133 5.15 12.72 17.39
N PRO A 134 4.94 14.02 17.11
CA PRO A 134 3.83 14.79 17.65
C PRO A 134 2.45 14.35 17.15
#